data_AF-A0A1H8B1L4-F1
#
_entry.id   AF-A0A1H8B1L4-F1
#
_cell.length_a   1.000
_cell.length_b   1.000
_cell.length_c   1.000
_cell.angle_alpha   90.00
_cell.angle_beta   90.00
_cell.angle_gamma   90.00
#
_symmetry.space_group_name_H-M   'P 1'
#
loop_
_entity.id
_entity.type
_entity.pdbx_description
1 polymer ?
#
loop_
_entity_poly.entity_id
_entity_poly.type
_entity_poly.pdbx_seq_one_letter_code
_entity_poly.pdbx_strand_id
1 'polypeptide(L)' 'MRDSDNYSSQAARCRREADEAILDNVRERALRSEAAWSALADRSRKAETSRDARQARELADIAPSVFDPARPSD' A
#
# COMPACT_ATOMS: atom_id res chain seq x y z
N MET A 1 0.43 5.92 9.08
CA MET A 1 -0.18 4.62 8.79
C MET A 1 -0.55 4.61 7.33
N ARG A 2 -0.12 3.60 6.56
CA ARG A 2 -0.37 3.53 5.12
C ARG A 2 -1.82 3.08 4.86
N ASP A 3 -2.37 3.38 3.69
CA ASP A 3 -3.73 2.97 3.36
C ASP A 3 -3.83 1.44 3.28
N SER A 4 -2.76 0.79 2.83
CA SER A 4 -2.63 -0.68 2.88
C SER A 4 -2.83 -1.25 4.29
N ASP A 5 -2.33 -0.57 5.32
CA ASP A 5 -2.37 -1.04 6.71
C ASP A 5 -3.79 -0.94 7.28
N ASN A 6 -4.47 0.16 6.96
CA ASN A 6 -5.87 0.37 7.32
C ASN A 6 -6.76 -0.70 6.71
N TYR A 7 -6.63 -0.95 5.41
CA TYR A 7 -7.42 -1.96 4.71
C TYR A 7 -7.10 -3.37 5.20
N SER A 8 -5.83 -3.67 5.50
CA SER A 8 -5.45 -4.97 6.09
C SER A 8 -6.06 -5.17 7.47
N SER A 9 -6.13 -4.12 8.29
CA SER A 9 -6.75 -4.17 9.62
C SER A 9 -8.26 -4.42 9.52
N GLN A 10 -8.93 -3.80 8.56
CA GLN A 10 -10.35 -4.01 8.27
C GLN A 10 -10.62 -5.43 7.76
N ALA A 11 -9.77 -5.95 6.87
CA ALA A 11 -9.86 -7.34 6.42
C ALA A 11 -9.75 -8.32 7.60
N ALA A 12 -8.78 -8.12 8.49
CA ALA A 12 -8.61 -8.94 9.68
C ALA A 12 -9.82 -8.86 10.64
N ARG A 13 -10.44 -7.68 10.77
CA ARG A 13 -11.68 -7.50 11.55
C ARG A 13 -12.83 -8.30 10.95
N CYS A 14 -13.05 -8.20 9.63
CA CYS A 14 -14.08 -8.98 8.95
C CYS A 14 -13.81 -10.48 9.02
N ARG A 15 -12.55 -10.91 8.99
CA ARG A 15 -12.22 -12.33 9.18
C ARG A 15 -12.63 -12.84 10.56
N ARG A 16 -12.32 -12.09 11.62
CA ARG A 16 -12.76 -12.44 12.98
C ARG A 16 -14.28 -12.49 13.10
N GLU A 17 -14.99 -11.53 12.51
CA GLU A 17 -16.46 -11.56 12.46
C GLU A 17 -16.99 -12.82 11.75
N ALA A 18 -16.33 -13.29 10.69
CA ALA A 18 -16.71 -14.52 10.00
C ALA A 18 -16.44 -15.80 10.83
N ASP A 19 -15.36 -15.79 11.61
CA ASP A 19 -14.98 -16.89 12.49
C ASP A 19 -15.94 -17.00 13.69
N GLU A 20 -16.37 -15.86 14.24
CA GLU A 20 -17.33 -15.76 15.36
C GLU A 20 -18.81 -15.92 14.92
N ALA A 21 -19.10 -15.78 13.63
CA ALA A 21 -20.46 -15.86 13.12
C ALA A 21 -21.09 -17.24 13.32
N ILE A 22 -22.25 -17.26 13.97
CA ILE A 22 -23.07 -18.47 14.18
C ILE A 22 -23.91 -18.78 12.94
N LEU A 23 -24.37 -17.75 12.24
CA LEU A 23 -25.21 -17.88 11.05
C LEU A 23 -24.36 -17.83 9.78
N ASP A 24 -24.59 -18.78 8.88
CA ASP A 24 -23.84 -18.89 7.63
C ASP A 24 -23.96 -17.62 6.77
N ASN A 25 -25.14 -17.01 6.71
CA ASN A 25 -25.35 -15.77 5.95
C ASN A 25 -24.52 -14.58 6.48
N VAL A 26 -24.28 -14.53 7.80
CA VAL A 26 -23.42 -13.53 8.42
C VAL A 26 -21.96 -13.83 8.12
N ARG A 27 -21.54 -15.10 8.24
CA ARG A 27 -20.20 -15.57 7.87
C ARG A 27 -19.88 -15.23 6.42
N GLU A 28 -20.74 -15.59 5.49
CA GLU A 28 -20.55 -15.33 4.06
C GLU A 28 -20.46 -13.83 3.75
N ARG A 29 -21.30 -13.00 4.38
CA ARG A 29 -21.22 -11.55 4.22
C ARG A 29 -19.88 -11.03 4.74
N ALA A 30 -19.44 -11.48 5.91
CA ALA A 30 -18.17 -11.07 6.52
C ALA A 30 -16.97 -11.50 5.66
N LEU A 31 -16.98 -12.72 5.09
CA LEU A 31 -15.95 -13.18 4.16
C LEU A 31 -15.91 -12.37 2.86
N ARG A 32 -17.08 -11.98 2.30
CA ARG A 32 -17.11 -11.09 1.13
C ARG A 32 -16.54 -9.70 1.44
N SER A 33 -16.81 -9.18 2.64
CA SER A 33 -16.22 -7.92 3.08
C SER A 33 -14.71 -8.04 3.29
N GLU A 34 -14.23 -9.14 3.91
CA GLU A 34 -12.80 -9.43 4.05
C GLU A 34 -12.11 -9.45 2.68
N ALA A 35 -12.65 -10.20 1.72
CA ALA A 35 -12.11 -10.26 0.37
C ALA A 35 -12.03 -8.88 -0.31
N ALA A 36 -13.05 -8.03 -0.13
CA ALA A 36 -13.05 -6.68 -0.67
C ALA A 36 -11.97 -5.79 -0.03
N TRP A 37 -11.82 -5.85 1.30
CA TRP A 37 -10.78 -5.10 2.02
C TRP A 37 -9.37 -5.60 1.67
N SER A 38 -9.17 -6.92 1.59
CA SER A 38 -7.91 -7.53 1.17
C SER A 38 -7.51 -7.08 -0.24
N ALA A 39 -8.46 -7.04 -1.18
CA ALA A 39 -8.20 -6.55 -2.53
C ALA A 39 -7.83 -5.06 -2.57
N LEU A 40 -8.43 -4.23 -1.71
CA LEU A 40 -8.05 -2.82 -1.58
C LEU A 40 -6.66 -2.66 -0.97
N ALA A 41 -6.34 -3.44 0.07
CA ALA A 41 -5.01 -3.44 0.69
C ALA A 41 -3.91 -3.75 -0.33
N ASP A 42 -4.14 -4.76 -1.18
CA ASP A 42 -3.20 -5.14 -2.24
C ASP A 42 -3.00 -4.04 -3.28
N ARG A 43 -4.09 -3.39 -3.71
CA ARG A 43 -4.02 -2.27 -4.65
C ARG A 43 -3.27 -1.08 -4.06
N SER A 44 -3.58 -0.70 -2.81
CA SER A 44 -2.90 0.39 -2.11
C SER A 44 -1.42 0.11 -1.93
N ARG A 45 -1.07 -1.10 -1.49
CA ARG A 45 0.32 -1.53 -1.33
C ARG A 45 1.10 -1.42 -2.63
N LYS A 46 0.54 -1.89 -3.76
CA LYS A 46 1.17 -1.74 -5.08
C LYS A 46 1.38 -0.26 -5.47
N ALA A 47 0.39 0.58 -5.22
CA ALA A 47 0.47 2.00 -5.53
C ALA A 47 1.50 2.73 -4.64
N GLU A 48 1.57 2.39 -3.36
CA GLU A 48 2.57 2.89 -2.41
C GLU A 48 3.98 2.45 -2.81
N THR A 49 4.21 1.16 -3.08
CA THR A 49 5.52 0.68 -3.56
C THR A 49 5.94 1.38 -4.86
N SER A 50 5.02 1.59 -5.79
CA SER A 50 5.32 2.33 -7.01
C SER A 50 5.68 3.80 -6.75
N ARG A 51 4.99 4.46 -5.80
CA ARG A 51 5.33 5.83 -5.37
C ARG A 51 6.71 5.88 -4.73
N ASP A 52 6.98 4.99 -3.78
CA ASP A 52 8.27 4.89 -3.09
C ASP A 52 9.42 4.68 -4.10
N ALA A 53 9.22 3.80 -5.09
CA ALA A 53 10.20 3.54 -6.14
C ALA A 53 10.44 4.76 -7.06
N ARG A 54 9.38 5.52 -7.40
CA ARG A 54 9.54 6.76 -8.19
C ARG A 54 10.30 7.83 -7.40
N GLN A 55 9.93 8.04 -6.14
CA GLN A 55 10.60 9.01 -5.28
C GLN A 55 12.08 8.66 -5.07
N ALA A 56 12.41 7.37 -4.91
CA ALA A 56 13.79 6.93 -4.81
C ALA A 56 14.60 7.22 -6.08
N ARG A 57 14.00 7.05 -7.27
CA ARG A 57 14.66 7.38 -8.56
C ARG A 57 14.86 8.88 -8.71
N GLU A 58 13.85 9.68 -8.40
CA GLU A 58 13.95 11.15 -8.47
C GLU A 58 15.06 11.69 -7.54
N LEU A 59 15.13 11.19 -6.30
CA LEU A 59 16.22 11.54 -5.38
C LEU A 59 17.59 11.11 -5.91
N ALA A 60 17.68 9.93 -6.53
CA ALA A 60 18.91 9.45 -7.15
C ALA A 60 19.33 10.25 -8.40
N ASP A 61 18.37 10.83 -9.13
CA ASP A 61 18.61 11.68 -10.31
C ASP A 61 18.94 13.13 -9.94
N ILE A 62 18.51 13.61 -8.76
CA ILE A 62 18.87 14.95 -8.24
C ILE A 62 20.30 14.93 -7.65
N ALA A 63 20.70 13.82 -7.01
CA ALA A 63 22.01 13.67 -6.38
C ALA A 63 23.26 13.80 -7.28
N PRO A 64 23.29 13.46 -8.59
CA PRO A 64 24.48 13.58 -9.43
C PRO A 64 24.66 14.99 -10.03
N SER A 65 23.68 15.89 -9.88
CA SER A 65 23.76 17.26 -10.44
C SER A 65 24.51 18.25 -9.53
N VAL A 66 24.96 17.84 -8.35
CA VAL A 66 25.61 18.73 -7.38
C VAL A 66 27.11 18.43 -7.31
N PHE A 67 27.82 18.65 -8.42
CA PHE A 67 29.24 19.06 -8.53
C PHE A 67 29.78 18.71 -9.93
N ASP A 68 29.79 19.68 -10.85
CA ASP A 68 30.67 19.64 -12.02
C ASP A 68 31.77 20.71 -11.84
N PRO A 69 32.98 20.35 -11.39
CA PRO A 69 34.07 21.29 -11.18
C PRO A 69 34.77 21.73 -12.47
N ALA A 70 34.33 21.28 -13.64
CA ALA A 70 35.09 21.41 -14.88
C ALA A 70 34.49 22.38 -15.90
N ARG A 71 33.64 23.35 -15.51
CA ARG A 71 33.24 24.44 -16.41
C ARG A 71 34.21 25.62 -16.30
N PRO A 72 35.22 25.76 -17.19
CA PRO A 72 36.05 26.96 -17.22
C PRO A 72 35.20 28.18 -17.60
N SER A 73 35.46 29.30 -16.92
CA SER A 73 34.95 30.61 -17.28
C SER A 73 35.60 31.07 -18.58
N ASP A 74 34.78 31.35 -19.58
CA ASP A 74 35.13 32.14 -20.77
C ASP A 74 34.45 33.51 -20.61
#